data_AF-A0A2X4XDI6-F1
#
_entry.id   AF-A0A2X4XDI6-F1
#
_cell.length_a   1.000
_cell.length_b   1.000
_cell.length_c   1.000
_cell.angle_alpha   90.00
_cell.angle_beta   90.00
_cell.angle_gamma   90.00
#
_symmetry.space_group_name_H-M   'P 1'
#
loop_
_entity.id
_entity.type
_entity.pdbx_description
1 polymer ?
#
loop_
_entity_poly.entity_id
_entity_poly.type
_entity_poly.pdbx_seq_one_letter_code
_entity_poly.pdbx_strand_id
1 'polypeptide(L)'
;MAHSVEKIGSNKYVPIIHAKSSIARLGLFVHVTADLIDIGSFGCVTFQLHSTLPIRLFPGMKIGQVTFWKPLGDIVPYDGKYQGSDGPRVSMAYVDFK
;
A
#
# COMPACT_ATOMS: atom_id res chain seq x y z
N MET A 1 -3.24 -10.71 -5.69
CA MET A 1 -2.82 -9.31 -5.55
C MET A 1 -3.89 -8.40 -6.13
N ALA A 2 -4.10 -7.22 -5.54
CA ALA A 2 -5.03 -6.20 -6.03
C ALA A 2 -4.38 -4.81 -5.90
N HIS A 3 -5.08 -3.74 -6.26
CA HIS A 3 -4.58 -2.38 -6.10
C HIS A 3 -5.66 -1.39 -5.66
N SER A 4 -5.24 -0.24 -5.13
CA SER A 4 -6.14 0.89 -4.88
C SER A 4 -6.62 1.51 -6.19
N VAL A 5 -7.83 2.07 -6.17
CA VAL A 5 -8.31 2.91 -7.29
C VAL A 5 -7.57 4.25 -7.27
N GLU A 6 -7.24 4.72 -6.07
CA GLU A 6 -6.54 5.97 -5.81
C GLU A 6 -5.04 5.84 -6.05
N LYS A 7 -4.43 6.90 -6.60
CA LYS A 7 -2.99 7.10 -6.51
C LYS A 7 -2.67 7.82 -5.20
N ILE A 8 -1.80 7.22 -4.39
CA ILE A 8 -1.43 7.71 -3.07
C ILE A 8 0.06 8.04 -3.09
N GLY A 9 0.43 9.13 -2.44
CA GLY A 9 1.80 9.59 -2.32
C GLY A 9 1.89 10.95 -1.65
N SER A 10 3.09 11.31 -1.19
CA SER A 10 3.33 12.63 -0.60
C SER A 10 4.83 12.95 -0.58
N ASN A 11 5.17 14.21 -0.83
CA ASN A 11 6.53 14.74 -0.69
C ASN A 11 6.86 15.21 0.74
N LYS A 12 5.90 15.15 1.67
CA LYS A 12 6.03 15.75 3.01
C LYS A 12 5.65 14.83 4.16
N TYR A 13 4.78 13.85 3.91
CA TYR A 13 4.22 12.97 4.92
C TYR A 13 4.42 11.53 4.49
N VAL A 14 4.59 10.62 5.45
CA VAL A 14 4.59 9.18 5.22
C VAL A 14 3.14 8.69 5.22
N PRO A 15 2.59 8.21 4.10
CA PRO A 15 1.30 7.54 4.10
C PRO A 15 1.43 6.12 4.69
N ILE A 16 0.55 5.75 5.62
CA ILE A 16 0.45 4.39 6.16
C ILE A 16 -0.95 3.84 5.84
N ILE A 17 -1.00 2.64 5.27
CA ILE A 17 -2.23 1.96 4.89
C ILE A 17 -2.70 1.03 6.00
N HIS A 18 -3.95 1.14 6.40
CA HIS A 18 -4.57 0.18 7.31
C HIS A 18 -5.84 -0.39 6.71
N ALA A 19 -6.16 -1.65 7.03
CA ALA A 19 -7.49 -2.19 6.78
C ALA A 19 -8.53 -1.39 7.58
N LYS A 20 -9.73 -1.22 7.02
CA LYS A 20 -10.85 -0.72 7.83
C LYS A 20 -11.19 -1.74 8.92
N SER A 21 -11.57 -1.28 10.11
CA SER A 21 -11.90 -2.17 11.23
C SER A 21 -13.00 -3.19 10.90
N SER A 22 -14.00 -2.83 10.09
CA SER A 22 -15.05 -3.76 9.63
C SER A 22 -14.50 -4.86 8.72
N ILE A 23 -13.50 -4.53 7.89
CA ILE A 23 -12.89 -5.44 6.93
C ILE A 23 -11.93 -6.40 7.64
N ALA A 24 -11.13 -5.89 8.57
CA ALA A 24 -10.27 -6.72 9.41
C ALA A 24 -11.09 -7.74 10.23
N ARG A 25 -12.24 -7.32 10.77
CA ARG A 25 -13.16 -8.22 11.52
C ARG A 25 -13.82 -9.31 10.66
N LEU A 26 -13.93 -9.11 9.35
CA LEU A 26 -14.34 -10.17 8.43
C LEU A 26 -13.22 -11.21 8.19
N GLY A 27 -12.01 -10.97 8.70
CA GLY A 27 -10.86 -11.83 8.47
C GLY A 27 -10.08 -11.50 7.21
N LEU A 28 -10.24 -10.30 6.64
CA LEU A 28 -9.45 -9.83 5.48
C LEU A 28 -8.32 -8.88 5.91
N PHE A 29 -7.10 -9.31 5.65
CA PHE A 29 -5.88 -8.51 5.74
C PHE A 29 -5.59 -7.87 4.39
N VAL A 30 -5.26 -6.56 4.37
CA VAL A 30 -4.99 -5.81 3.12
C VAL A 30 -3.51 -5.67 2.79
N HIS A 31 -2.65 -5.91 3.78
CA HIS A 31 -1.21 -6.09 3.69
C HIS A 31 -0.82 -7.24 4.64
N VAL A 32 0.29 -7.94 4.37
CA VAL A 32 0.81 -8.97 5.30
C VAL A 32 1.84 -8.36 6.26
N THR A 33 2.66 -7.42 5.78
CA THR A 33 3.71 -6.78 6.60
C THR A 33 3.95 -5.31 6.24
N ALA A 34 4.15 -4.99 4.96
CA ALA A 34 4.50 -3.64 4.53
C ALA A 34 3.25 -2.78 4.29
N ASP A 35 3.03 -1.80 5.16
CA ASP A 35 1.93 -0.83 5.13
C ASP A 35 2.38 0.61 4.86
N LEU A 36 3.68 0.88 5.00
CA LEU A 36 4.31 2.17 4.80
C LEU A 36 4.52 2.47 3.32
N ILE A 37 4.18 3.68 2.91
CA ILE A 37 4.54 4.26 1.62
C ILE A 37 5.65 5.30 1.84
N ASP A 38 6.76 5.16 1.13
CA ASP A 38 7.91 6.07 1.29
C ASP A 38 7.58 7.49 0.82
N ILE A 39 8.20 8.49 1.45
CA ILE A 39 8.06 9.89 1.03
C ILE A 39 8.65 10.07 -0.37
N GLY A 40 7.93 10.74 -1.25
CA GLY A 40 8.29 10.88 -2.67
C GLY A 40 7.76 9.73 -3.54
N SER A 41 7.24 8.66 -2.95
CA SER A 41 6.57 7.60 -3.69
C SER A 41 5.17 8.05 -4.10
N PHE A 42 4.80 7.84 -5.37
CA PHE A 42 3.46 8.10 -5.90
C PHE A 42 3.00 6.96 -6.78
N GLY A 43 1.80 6.43 -6.51
CA GLY A 43 1.19 5.42 -7.37
C GLY A 43 0.00 4.74 -6.71
N CYS A 44 -0.59 3.79 -7.43
CA CYS A 44 -1.55 2.85 -6.88
C CYS A 44 -0.84 1.91 -5.90
N VAL A 45 -1.45 1.71 -4.74
CA VAL A 45 -0.97 0.79 -3.71
C VAL A 45 -1.23 -0.63 -4.18
N THR A 46 -0.23 -1.50 -4.12
CA THR A 46 -0.42 -2.94 -4.31
C THR A 46 -0.88 -3.58 -3.00
N PHE A 47 -2.09 -4.14 -2.97
CA PHE A 47 -2.63 -4.87 -1.83
C PHE A 47 -2.19 -6.34 -1.83
N GLN A 48 -1.70 -6.78 -0.67
CA GLN A 48 -1.43 -8.19 -0.36
C GLN A 48 -2.64 -8.74 0.41
N LEU A 49 -3.69 -9.06 -0.34
CA LEU A 49 -4.94 -9.55 0.22
C LEU A 49 -4.79 -10.98 0.75
N HIS A 50 -5.08 -11.18 2.03
CA HIS A 50 -5.12 -12.49 2.67
C HIS A 50 -6.40 -12.64 3.49
N SER A 51 -7.15 -13.72 3.29
CA SER A 51 -8.44 -13.94 3.94
C SER A 51 -8.45 -15.24 4.74
N THR A 52 -8.94 -15.21 5.98
CA THR A 52 -9.09 -16.42 6.82
C THR A 52 -10.32 -17.25 6.47
N LEU A 53 -11.29 -16.65 5.77
CA LEU A 53 -12.50 -17.29 5.25
C LEU A 53 -12.74 -16.82 3.80
N PRO A 54 -13.53 -17.55 2.99
CA PRO A 54 -13.89 -17.08 1.66
C PRO A 54 -14.64 -15.74 1.72
N ILE A 55 -14.06 -14.70 1.13
CA ILE A 55 -14.63 -13.34 1.09
C ILE A 55 -14.76 -12.90 -0.36
N ARG A 56 -15.93 -12.37 -0.73
CA ARG A 56 -16.14 -11.75 -2.02
C ARG A 56 -15.75 -10.27 -1.96
N LEU A 57 -14.90 -9.84 -2.88
CA LEU A 57 -14.53 -8.44 -3.07
C LEU A 57 -15.14 -7.90 -4.36
N PHE A 58 -15.49 -6.62 -4.32
CA PHE A 58 -16.02 -5.89 -5.46
C PHE A 58 -15.12 -4.69 -5.79
N PRO A 59 -14.88 -4.37 -7.07
CA PRO A 59 -14.18 -3.15 -7.45
C PRO A 59 -14.83 -1.90 -6.83
N GLY A 60 -14.01 -0.97 -6.33
CA GLY A 60 -14.48 0.26 -5.68
C GLY A 60 -14.92 0.09 -4.22
N MET A 61 -14.91 -1.13 -3.67
CA MET A 61 -15.18 -1.36 -2.27
C MET A 61 -14.11 -0.70 -1.39
N LYS A 62 -14.54 0.05 -0.37
CA LYS A 62 -13.64 0.65 0.62
C LYS A 62 -13.08 -0.45 1.54
N ILE A 63 -11.86 -0.91 1.27
CA ILE A 63 -11.22 -1.98 2.05
C ILE A 63 -10.21 -1.47 3.08
N GLY A 64 -9.65 -0.28 2.84
CA GLY A 64 -8.62 0.32 3.67
C GLY A 64 -8.86 1.80 3.94
N GLN A 65 -7.90 2.38 4.65
CA GLN A 65 -7.80 3.80 4.96
C GLN A 65 -6.32 4.17 5.03
N VAL A 66 -6.00 5.44 4.77
CA VAL A 66 -4.63 5.94 4.77
C VAL A 66 -4.51 7.04 5.81
N THR A 67 -3.46 6.99 6.61
CA THR A 67 -3.07 8.07 7.52
C THR A 67 -1.76 8.69 7.02
N PHE A 68 -1.58 9.99 7.24
CA PHE A 68 -0.38 10.71 6.82
C PHE A 68 0.38 11.19 8.04
N TRP A 69 1.59 10.66 8.22
CA TRP A 69 2.45 10.93 9.37
C TRP A 69 3.54 11.91 9.00
N LYS A 70 3.80 12.89 9.87
CA LYS A 70 4.90 13.83 9.67
C LYS A 70 6.19 13.21 10.19
N PRO A 71 7.19 12.91 9.32
CA PRO A 71 8.49 12.44 9.77
C PRO A 71 9.28 13.57 10.46
N LEU A 72 10.34 13.22 11.18
CA LEU A 72 11.35 14.14 11.71
C LEU A 72 12.73 13.68 11.24
N GLY A 73 13.62 14.63 10.95
CA GLY A 73 14.98 14.37 10.49
C GLY A 73 15.16 14.57 8.98
N ASP A 74 16.33 14.14 8.49
CA ASP A 74 16.68 14.23 7.07
C ASP A 74 15.91 13.17 6.27
N ILE A 75 15.40 13.58 5.10
CA ILE A 75 14.55 12.75 4.26
C ILE A 75 15.22 12.61 2.89
N VAL A 76 15.41 11.37 2.46
CA VAL A 76 15.76 11.04 1.08
C VAL A 76 14.48 10.58 0.39
N PRO A 77 13.98 11.32 -0.62
CA PRO A 77 12.78 10.91 -1.35
C PRO A 77 12.98 9.57 -2.06
N TYR A 78 11.90 8.80 -2.14
CA TYR A 78 11.85 7.55 -2.86
C TYR A 78 12.05 7.75 -4.36
N ASP A 79 13.05 7.06 -4.91
CA ASP A 79 13.31 6.93 -6.34
C ASP A 79 13.53 5.45 -6.69
N GLY A 80 12.60 4.61 -6.22
CA GLY A 80 12.73 3.16 -6.30
C GLY A 80 11.87 2.50 -7.39
N LYS A 81 12.08 1.20 -7.52
CA LYS A 81 11.50 0.31 -8.55
C LYS A 81 9.97 0.36 -8.72
N TYR A 82 9.22 0.70 -7.67
CA TYR A 82 7.76 0.70 -7.72
C TYR A 82 7.15 2.08 -7.98
N GLN A 83 7.97 3.11 -8.25
CA GLN A 83 7.49 4.46 -8.50
C GLN A 83 6.52 4.51 -9.68
N GLY A 84 5.46 5.33 -9.54
CA GLY A 84 4.49 5.57 -10.60
C GLY A 84 3.58 4.38 -10.91
N SER A 85 3.49 3.37 -10.03
CA SER A 85 2.66 2.18 -10.27
C SER A 85 1.20 2.55 -10.57
N ASP A 86 0.62 1.94 -11.59
CA ASP A 86 -0.76 2.13 -12.06
C ASP A 86 -1.67 0.92 -11.80
N GLY A 87 -1.09 -0.18 -11.32
CA GLY A 87 -1.78 -1.42 -10.99
C GLY A 87 -0.98 -2.27 -9.99
N PRO A 88 -1.42 -3.52 -9.72
CA PRO A 88 -0.71 -4.41 -8.82
C PRO A 88 0.65 -4.80 -9.41
N ARG A 89 1.73 -4.57 -8.67
CA ARG A 89 3.09 -4.93 -9.11
C ARG A 89 3.55 -6.24 -8.47
N VAL A 90 4.15 -7.10 -9.28
CA VAL A 90 4.89 -8.26 -8.79
C VAL A 90 6.17 -7.81 -8.07
N SER A 91 6.66 -8.65 -7.17
CA SER A 91 7.92 -8.39 -6.47
C SER A 91 9.08 -8.22 -7.45
N MET A 92 9.89 -7.19 -7.22
CA MET A 92 11.15 -6.93 -7.90
C MET A 92 12.33 -7.01 -6.92
N ALA A 93 12.22 -7.84 -5.87
CA ALA A 93 13.31 -8.06 -4.92
C ALA A 93 14.60 -8.54 -5.59
N TYR A 94 14.49 -9.33 -6.66
CA TYR A 94 15.64 -9.83 -7.43
C TYR A 94 16.53 -8.73 -8.04
N VAL A 95 16.02 -7.51 -8.22
CA VAL A 95 16.78 -6.37 -8.76
C VAL A 95 17.85 -5.91 -7.77
N ASP A 96 17.63 -6.11 -6.47
CA ASP A 96 18.52 -5.64 -5.41
C ASP A 96 19.76 -6.56 -5.25
N PHE A 97 19.77 -7.73 -5.89
CA PHE A 97 20.84 -8.73 -5.83
C PHE A 97 21.64 -8.84 -7.14
N LYS A 98 21.51 -7.85 -8.03
CA LYS A 98 22.35 -7.69 -9.21
C LYS A 98 23.49 -6.73 -8.91
#